data_AF-A0A955DCN6-F1
#
_entry.id   AF-A0A955DCN6-F1
#
_cell.length_a   1.000
_cell.length_b   1.000
_cell.length_c   1.000
_cell.angle_alpha   90.00
_cell.angle_beta   90.00
_cell.angle_gamma   90.00
#
_symmetry.space_group_name_H-M   'P 1'
#
loop_
_entity.id
_entity.type
_entity.pdbx_description
1 polymer ?
#
loop_
_entity_poly.entity_id
_entity_poly.type
_entity_poly.pdbx_seq_one_letter_code
_entity_poly.pdbx_strand_id
1 'polypeptide(L)'
;MPVQFVTTLLAATPIGDILVWAGALVAIVIVGGIVIFQLRQYLRSEGSTSTPGFTLQNLRDLHAAGELTDDEYETARTALIAALRPPPKPVESPADDPEPPTPAAPG
;
A
#
# COMPACT_ATOMS: atom_id res chain seq x y z
N MET A 1 -49.00 9.62 -9.58
CA MET A 1 -47.70 9.25 -8.98
C MET A 1 -47.89 8.84 -7.51
N PRO A 2 -48.31 7.60 -7.19
CA PRO A 2 -48.55 7.16 -5.81
C PRO A 2 -47.36 6.33 -5.28
N VAL A 3 -46.19 6.95 -5.12
CA VAL A 3 -45.00 6.26 -4.56
C VAL A 3 -44.79 6.58 -3.07
N GLN A 4 -45.60 7.50 -2.52
CA GLN A 4 -45.42 8.04 -1.16
C GLN A 4 -46.17 7.25 -0.07
N PHE A 5 -47.15 6.41 -0.44
CA PHE A 5 -47.95 5.66 0.55
C PHE A 5 -47.28 4.37 1.04
N VAL A 6 -46.37 3.81 0.24
CA VAL A 6 -45.70 2.53 0.56
C VAL A 6 -44.67 2.71 1.67
N THR A 7 -44.07 3.90 1.77
CA THR A 7 -42.98 4.19 2.73
C THR A 7 -43.49 4.38 4.15
N THR A 8 -44.70 4.92 4.34
CA THR A 8 -45.24 5.21 5.68
C THR A 8 -45.98 4.05 6.34
N LEU A 9 -46.54 3.11 5.58
CA LEU A 9 -47.26 1.96 6.16
C LEU A 9 -46.32 0.86 6.69
N LEU A 10 -45.06 0.83 6.23
CA LEU A 10 -44.06 -0.17 6.64
C LEU A 10 -43.41 0.13 8.00
N ALA A 11 -43.56 1.36 8.52
CA ALA A 11 -42.95 1.79 9.78
C ALA A 11 -43.70 1.31 11.05
N ALA A 12 -44.91 0.76 10.92
CA ALA A 12 -45.78 0.36 12.04
C ALA A 12 -46.01 -1.15 12.17
N THR A 13 -45.15 -1.99 11.58
CA THR A 13 -45.21 -3.45 11.73
C THR A 13 -43.82 -4.01 12.07
N PRO A 14 -43.71 -5.09 12.88
CA PRO A 14 -42.44 -5.70 13.27
C PRO A 14 -41.58 -6.17 12.09
N ILE A 15 -42.13 -6.15 10.88
CA ILE A 15 -41.46 -6.46 9.62
C ILE A 15 -40.46 -5.36 9.23
N GLY A 16 -40.73 -4.10 9.54
CA GLY A 16 -39.84 -2.98 9.21
C GLY A 16 -38.50 -3.07 9.96
N ASP A 17 -38.55 -3.40 11.26
CA ASP A 17 -37.35 -3.56 12.10
C ASP A 17 -36.48 -4.74 11.66
N ILE A 18 -37.12 -5.86 11.27
CA ILE A 18 -36.44 -7.03 10.70
C ILE A 18 -35.71 -6.66 9.41
N LEU A 19 -36.32 -5.88 8.52
CA LEU A 19 -35.70 -5.47 7.25
C LEU A 19 -34.48 -4.56 7.47
N VAL A 20 -34.53 -3.66 8.47
CA VAL A 20 -33.40 -2.79 8.82
C VAL A 20 -32.24 -3.62 9.36
N TRP A 21 -32.49 -4.53 10.32
CA TRP A 21 -31.46 -5.40 10.87
C TRP A 21 -30.91 -6.40 9.84
N ALA A 22 -31.76 -6.94 8.96
CA ALA A 22 -31.33 -7.79 7.86
C ALA A 22 -30.44 -7.02 6.86
N GLY A 23 -30.82 -5.79 6.51
CA GLY A 23 -30.00 -4.92 5.66
C GLY A 23 -28.65 -4.58 6.31
N ALA A 24 -28.64 -4.27 7.60
CA ALA A 24 -27.42 -4.02 8.36
C ALA A 24 -26.50 -5.25 8.38
N LEU A 25 -27.06 -6.45 8.57
CA LEU A 25 -26.30 -7.70 8.56
C LEU A 25 -25.68 -7.97 7.18
N VAL A 26 -26.43 -7.75 6.09
CA VAL A 26 -25.90 -7.84 4.72
C VAL A 26 -24.77 -6.82 4.50
N ALA A 27 -24.94 -5.58 4.95
CA ALA A 27 -23.91 -4.56 4.86
C ALA A 27 -22.62 -4.96 5.60
N ILE A 28 -22.75 -5.52 6.82
CA ILE A 28 -21.60 -6.04 7.59
C ILE A 28 -20.88 -7.15 6.83
N VAL A 29 -21.62 -8.09 6.22
CA VAL A 29 -21.02 -9.18 5.43
C VAL A 29 -20.27 -8.63 4.22
N ILE A 30 -20.84 -7.65 3.52
CA ILE A 30 -20.19 -7.01 2.37
C ILE A 30 -18.91 -6.29 2.81
N VAL A 31 -18.99 -5.47 3.86
CA VAL A 31 -17.83 -4.73 4.39
C VAL A 31 -16.75 -5.70 4.87
N GLY A 32 -17.13 -6.72 5.64
CA GLY A 32 -16.21 -7.76 6.10
C GLY A 32 -15.55 -8.49 4.93
N GLY A 33 -16.32 -8.82 3.89
CA GLY A 33 -15.82 -9.42 2.65
C GLY A 33 -14.80 -8.52 1.93
N ILE A 34 -15.09 -7.22 1.82
CA ILE A 34 -14.18 -6.23 1.21
C ILE A 34 -12.89 -6.12 2.02
N VAL A 35 -12.98 -6.04 3.36
CA VAL A 35 -11.81 -5.95 4.23
C VAL A 35 -10.93 -7.21 4.11
N ILE A 36 -11.54 -8.40 4.14
CA ILE A 36 -10.81 -9.67 3.97
C ILE A 36 -10.18 -9.74 2.58
N PHE A 37 -10.90 -9.32 1.54
CA PHE A 37 -10.40 -9.31 0.16
C PHE A 37 -9.20 -8.38 0.01
N GLN A 38 -9.29 -7.17 0.55
CA GLN A 38 -8.19 -6.20 0.59
C GLN A 38 -6.99 -6.79 1.33
N LEU A 39 -7.17 -7.30 2.55
CA LEU A 39 -6.10 -7.87 3.35
C LEU A 39 -5.42 -9.06 2.66
N ARG A 40 -6.21 -9.93 2.03
CA ARG A 40 -5.71 -11.05 1.22
C ARG A 40 -4.92 -10.56 0.00
N GLN A 41 -5.35 -9.47 -0.62
CA GLN A 41 -4.62 -8.88 -1.74
C GLN A 41 -3.28 -8.30 -1.28
N TYR A 42 -3.24 -7.57 -0.16
CA TYR A 42 -2.00 -7.07 0.43
C TYR A 42 -1.00 -8.20 0.75
N LEU A 43 -1.45 -9.30 1.37
CA LEU A 43 -0.61 -10.45 1.69
C LEU A 43 -0.08 -11.20 0.45
N ARG A 44 -0.82 -11.18 -0.67
CA ARG A 44 -0.40 -11.83 -1.93
C ARG A 44 0.53 -10.96 -2.76
N SER A 45 0.51 -9.65 -2.58
CA SER A 45 1.40 -8.71 -3.25
C SER A 45 2.86 -8.79 -2.79
N GLU A 46 3.17 -9.53 -1.71
CA GLU A 46 4.56 -9.81 -1.30
C GLU A 46 5.31 -10.74 -2.28
N GLY A 47 4.59 -11.45 -3.17
CA GLY A 47 5.17 -12.35 -4.17
C GLY A 47 5.45 -11.76 -5.55
N SER A 48 5.10 -10.48 -5.79
CA SER A 48 5.37 -9.80 -7.06
C SER A 48 6.08 -8.48 -6.78
N THR A 49 7.29 -8.33 -7.33
CA THR A 49 8.14 -7.12 -7.31
C THR A 49 7.50 -5.95 -8.07
N SER A 50 6.34 -5.51 -7.61
CA SER A 50 5.71 -4.25 -7.95
C SER A 50 4.98 -3.83 -6.71
N THR A 51 5.76 -3.31 -5.75
CA THR A 51 5.25 -2.49 -4.66
C THR A 51 4.20 -1.55 -5.27
N PRO A 52 2.95 -1.55 -4.80
CA PRO A 52 2.06 -0.41 -4.93
C PRO A 52 2.63 0.70 -4.04
N GLY A 53 3.88 1.09 -4.33
CA GLY A 53 4.70 1.93 -3.51
C GLY A 53 4.28 3.34 -3.79
N PHE A 54 4.03 4.08 -2.72
CA PHE A 54 3.85 5.51 -2.73
C PHE A 54 4.82 6.16 -3.73
N THR A 55 4.30 6.63 -4.88
CA THR A 55 5.13 7.17 -5.97
C THR A 55 5.28 8.68 -5.81
N LEU A 56 6.28 9.26 -6.48
CA LEU A 56 6.41 10.72 -6.56
C LEU A 56 5.17 11.39 -7.17
N GLN A 57 4.42 10.67 -8.02
CA GLN A 57 3.17 11.15 -8.58
C GLN A 57 2.09 11.26 -7.51
N ASN A 58 1.90 10.22 -6.70
CA ASN A 58 0.91 10.23 -5.61
C ASN A 58 1.21 11.34 -4.57
N LEU A 59 2.49 11.56 -4.26
CA LEU A 59 2.90 12.65 -3.35
C LEU A 59 2.60 14.03 -3.95
N ARG A 60 2.77 14.20 -5.27
CA ARG A 60 2.42 15.43 -5.98
C ARG A 60 0.92 15.66 -6.05
N ASP A 61 0.15 14.61 -6.26
CA ASP A 61 -1.31 14.70 -6.32
C ASP A 61 -1.89 15.09 -4.94
N LEU A 62 -1.32 14.56 -3.84
CA LEU A 62 -1.65 14.96 -2.46
C LEU A 62 -1.33 16.44 -2.17
N HIS A 63 -0.17 16.92 -2.61
CA HIS A 63 0.23 18.32 -2.47
C HIS A 63 -0.67 19.26 -3.29
N ALA A 64 -0.98 18.88 -4.53
CA ALA A 64 -1.91 19.63 -5.39
C ALA A 64 -3.35 19.65 -4.85
N ALA A 65 -3.76 18.61 -4.11
CA ALA A 65 -5.04 18.55 -3.42
C ALA A 65 -5.08 19.40 -2.14
N GLY A 66 -3.94 19.95 -1.68
CA GLY A 66 -3.84 20.73 -0.44
C GLY A 66 -3.83 19.88 0.83
N GLU A 67 -3.63 18.57 0.70
CA GLU A 67 -3.57 17.61 1.82
C GLU A 67 -2.15 17.53 2.44
N LEU A 68 -1.18 18.26 1.88
CA LEU A 68 0.18 18.41 2.41
C LEU A 68 0.60 19.87 2.33
N THR A 69 1.26 20.34 3.38
CA THR A 69 1.94 21.64 3.36
C THR A 69 3.24 21.58 2.54
N ASP A 70 3.73 22.73 2.07
CA ASP A 70 4.95 22.80 1.25
C ASP A 70 6.18 22.19 1.96
N ASP A 71 6.30 22.43 3.27
CA ASP A 71 7.39 21.89 4.10
C ASP A 71 7.32 20.36 4.23
N GLU A 72 6.10 19.82 4.37
CA GLU A 72 5.86 18.37 4.45
C GLU A 72 6.13 17.69 3.11
N TYR A 73 5.76 18.34 2.00
CA TYR A 73 6.02 17.83 0.65
C TYR A 73 7.53 17.70 0.38
N GLU A 74 8.33 18.73 0.65
CA GLU A 74 9.77 18.71 0.39
C GLU A 74 10.50 17.67 1.26
N THR A 75 10.06 17.50 2.51
CA THR A 75 10.60 16.47 3.42
C THR A 75 10.31 15.07 2.90
N ALA A 76 9.05 14.80 2.53
CA ALA A 76 8.62 13.50 2.02
C ALA A 76 9.25 13.17 0.65
N ARG A 77 9.37 14.17 -0.23
CA ARG A 77 9.99 14.04 -1.55
C ARG A 77 11.46 13.64 -1.43
N THR A 78 12.19 14.29 -0.54
CA THR A 78 13.62 14.01 -0.30
C THR A 78 13.82 12.60 0.25
N ALA A 79 13.00 12.18 1.21
CA ALA A 79 13.04 10.82 1.76
C ALA A 79 12.75 9.75 0.70
N LEU A 80 11.79 9.99 -0.21
CA LEU A 80 11.44 9.06 -1.26
C LEU A 80 12.56 8.90 -2.30
N ILE A 81 13.21 10.00 -2.69
CA ILE A 81 14.37 9.98 -3.61
C ILE A 81 15.56 9.25 -2.97
N ALA A 82 15.80 9.46 -1.67
CA ALA A 82 16.86 8.77 -0.94
C ALA A 82 16.63 7.25 -0.89
N ALA A 83 15.38 6.81 -0.69
CA ALA A 83 14.99 5.40 -0.69
C ALA A 83 15.14 4.72 -2.08
N LEU A 84 15.05 5.50 -3.16
CA LEU A 84 15.24 5.02 -4.55
C LEU A 84 16.72 4.90 -4.95
N ARG A 85 17.65 5.48 -4.19
CA ARG A 85 19.08 5.39 -4.50
C ARG A 85 19.60 3.99 -4.11
N PRO A 86 20.16 3.20 -5.06
CA PRO A 86 20.76 1.93 -4.72
C PRO A 86 21.96 2.14 -3.78
N PRO A 87 22.17 1.27 -2.76
CA PRO A 87 23.36 1.36 -1.93
C PRO A 87 24.62 1.24 -2.80
N PRO A 88 25.70 1.96 -2.47
CA PRO A 88 26.96 1.82 -3.20
C PRO A 88 27.39 0.36 -3.14
N LYS A 89 27.63 -0.24 -4.31
CA LYS A 89 28.17 -1.60 -4.39
C LYS A 89 29.47 -1.62 -3.58
N PRO A 90 29.64 -2.55 -2.63
CA PRO A 90 30.93 -2.75 -1.98
C PRO A 90 31.98 -2.91 -3.06
N VAL A 91 32.91 -1.97 -3.14
CA VAL A 91 34.08 -2.12 -3.99
C VAL A 91 34.85 -3.27 -3.36
N GLU A 92 34.78 -4.43 -4.01
CA GLU A 92 35.65 -5.56 -3.75
C GLU A 92 37.08 -5.02 -3.70
N SER A 93 37.64 -4.99 -2.49
CA SER A 93 38.99 -4.51 -2.24
C SER A 93 39.93 -5.32 -3.13
N PRO A 94 40.80 -4.68 -3.95
CA PRO A 94 41.85 -5.36 -4.72
C PRO A 94 42.93 -6.01 -3.83
N ALA A 95 42.53 -6.85 -2.88
CA ALA A 95 43.40 -7.54 -1.93
C ALA A 95 43.52 -9.04 -2.23
N ASP A 96 43.11 -9.47 -3.43
CA ASP A 96 43.42 -10.78 -4.02
C ASP A 96 44.32 -10.58 -5.24
N ASP A 97 45.35 -9.73 -5.13
CA ASP A 97 46.54 -9.92 -5.97
C ASP A 97 47.26 -11.16 -5.41
N PRO A 98 47.30 -12.29 -6.13
CA PRO A 98 48.11 -13.42 -5.71
C PRO A 98 49.55 -12.95 -5.65
N GLU A 99 50.15 -13.07 -4.46
CA GLU A 99 51.56 -12.87 -4.20
C GLU A 99 52.40 -13.43 -5.37
N PRO A 100 53.38 -12.66 -5.91
CA PRO A 100 54.17 -13.10 -7.05
C PRO A 100 54.87 -14.43 -6.70
N PRO A 101 54.92 -15.40 -7.63
CA PRO A 101 55.51 -16.70 -7.34
C PRO A 101 56.97 -16.50 -6.93
N THR A 102 57.29 -16.83 -5.68
CA THR A 102 58.65 -16.89 -5.18
C THR A 102 59.44 -17.87 -6.08
N PRO A 103 60.50 -17.42 -6.78
CA PRO A 103 61.31 -18.32 -7.60
C PRO A 103 61.99 -19.33 -6.68
N ALA A 104 61.69 -20.61 -6.86
CA ALA A 104 62.37 -21.69 -6.16
C ALA A 104 63.89 -21.60 -6.42
N ALA A 105 64.67 -21.53 -5.34
CA ALA A 105 66.12 -21.51 -5.40
C ALA A 105 66.65 -22.87 -5.92
N PRO A 106 67.69 -22.88 -6.77
CA PRO A 106 68.30 -24.12 -7.25
C PRO A 106 69.26 -24.70 -6.19
N GLY A 107 69.10 -25.99 -5.89
CA GLY A 107 69.99 -26.79 -5.04
C GLY A 107 69.77 -28.27 -5.24
#